data_AF-A0AAN1Y9G5-F1
#
_entry.id   AF-A0AAN1Y9G5-F1
#
_cell.length_a   1.000
_cell.length_b   1.000
_cell.length_c   1.000
_cell.angle_alpha   90.00
_cell.angle_beta   90.00
_cell.angle_gamma   90.00
#
_symmetry.space_group_name_H-M   'P 1'
#
loop_
_entity.id
_entity.type
_entity.pdbx_description
1 polymer ?
#
loop_
_entity_poly.entity_id
_entity_poly.type
_entity_poly.pdbx_seq_one_letter_code
_entity_poly.pdbx_strand_id
1 'polypeptide(L)' 'MKLTPNFYRDRVCLNVLAGSKDNAREIYDAAEGHVLVGVLSKNYPDVASAVADMRDYAS' A
#
# COMPACT_ATOMS: atom_id res chain seq x y z
N MET A 1 -10.61 0.72 -8.94
CA MET A 1 -9.30 1.14 -8.40
C MET A 1 -9.00 2.55 -8.89
N LYS A 2 -8.63 3.47 -7.99
CA LYS A 2 -8.20 4.84 -8.31
C LYS A 2 -6.68 4.83 -8.56
N LEU A 3 -6.19 5.54 -9.57
CA LEU A 3 -4.75 5.56 -9.92
C LEU A 3 -4.01 6.78 -9.37
N THR A 4 -4.71 7.70 -8.72
CA THR A 4 -4.13 8.88 -8.06
C THR A 4 -4.21 8.70 -6.54
N PRO A 5 -3.16 9.05 -5.78
CA PRO A 5 -3.18 8.98 -4.32
C PRO A 5 -4.34 9.79 -3.70
N ASN A 6 -4.75 9.40 -2.50
CA ASN A 6 -5.77 10.11 -1.74
C ASN A 6 -5.11 11.18 -0.87
N PHE A 7 -4.84 12.35 -1.45
CA PHE A 7 -4.24 13.46 -0.70
C PHE A 7 -5.23 14.09 0.28
N TYR A 8 -4.82 14.23 1.54
CA TYR A 8 -5.53 15.02 2.52
C TYR A 8 -5.56 16.48 2.09
N ARG A 9 -6.78 17.00 1.88
CA ARG A 9 -7.05 18.39 1.44
C ARG A 9 -6.21 18.80 0.23
N ASP A 10 -6.04 17.87 -0.73
CA ASP A 10 -5.26 18.05 -1.96
C ASP A 10 -3.78 18.44 -1.74
N ARG A 11 -3.20 18.07 -0.60
CA ARG A 11 -1.85 18.52 -0.22
C ARG A 11 -0.91 17.42 0.27
N VAL A 12 -1.34 16.59 1.22
CA VAL A 12 -0.42 15.66 1.91
C VAL A 12 -0.94 14.22 1.82
N CYS A 13 -0.06 13.30 1.49
CA CYS A 13 -0.33 11.86 1.54
C CYS A 13 0.91 11.17 2.11
N LEU A 14 0.73 10.33 3.13
CA LEU A 14 1.83 9.61 3.75
C LEU A 14 2.35 8.51 2.81
N ASN A 15 3.62 8.12 2.97
CA ASN A 15 4.18 6.91 2.36
C ASN A 15 4.96 6.14 3.43
N VAL A 16 4.50 4.95 3.78
CA VAL A 16 5.07 4.09 4.83
C VAL A 16 5.03 2.63 4.41
N LEU A 17 5.90 1.80 4.99
CA LEU A 17 5.99 0.37 4.66
C LEU A 17 5.04 -0.45 5.54
N ALA A 18 4.45 -1.50 4.98
CA ALA A 18 3.74 -2.52 5.76
C ALA A 18 4.62 -3.74 6.03
N GLY A 19 4.46 -4.33 7.22
CA GLY A 19 5.07 -5.62 7.59
C GLY A 19 4.24 -6.85 7.20
N SER A 20 2.94 -6.67 6.96
CA SER A 20 1.97 -7.73 6.60
C SER A 20 0.71 -7.13 5.95
N LYS A 21 -0.18 -7.97 5.41
CA LYS A 21 -1.48 -7.53 4.85
C LYS A 21 -2.40 -6.93 5.92
N ASP A 22 -2.44 -7.53 7.11
CA ASP A 22 -3.23 -6.98 8.22
C ASP A 22 -2.68 -5.63 8.67
N ASN A 23 -1.36 -5.51 8.76
CA ASN A 23 -0.72 -4.23 9.07
C ASN A 23 -0.96 -3.18 7.97
N ALA A 24 -1.03 -3.57 6.69
CA ALA A 24 -1.40 -2.66 5.61
C ALA A 24 -2.83 -2.09 5.78
N ARG A 25 -3.79 -2.93 6.20
CA ARG A 25 -5.17 -2.50 6.52
C ARG A 25 -5.19 -1.55 7.71
N GLU A 26 -4.49 -1.90 8.79
CA GLU A 26 -4.36 -1.05 9.98
C GLU A 26 -3.74 0.31 9.66
N ILE A 27 -2.68 0.36 8.83
CA ILE A 27 -2.06 1.61 8.38
C ILE A 27 -3.05 2.45 7.58
N TYR A 28 -3.79 1.83 6.66
CA TYR A 28 -4.74 2.52 5.82
C TYR A 28 -5.88 3.14 6.66
N ASP A 29 -6.44 2.37 7.59
CA ASP A 29 -7.49 2.82 8.50
C ASP A 29 -6.99 3.94 9.43
N ALA A 30 -5.80 3.78 10.01
CA ALA A 30 -5.18 4.77 10.90
C ALA A 30 -4.86 6.10 10.19
N ALA A 31 -4.58 6.05 8.88
CA ALA A 31 -4.34 7.24 8.06
C ALA A 31 -5.63 7.83 7.44
N GLU A 32 -6.81 7.29 7.77
CA GLU A 32 -8.10 7.64 7.15
C GLU A 32 -8.03 7.56 5.61
N GLY A 33 -7.27 6.59 5.09
CA GLY A 33 -7.00 6.39 3.68
C GLY A 33 -6.06 7.40 3.02
N HIS A 34 -5.48 8.35 3.75
CA HIS A 34 -4.54 9.36 3.23
C HIS A 34 -3.07 8.88 3.20
N VAL A 35 -2.86 7.66 2.71
CA VAL A 35 -1.56 6.99 2.70
C VAL A 35 -1.37 6.13 1.46
N LEU A 36 -0.12 6.00 1.02
CA LEU A 36 0.36 4.93 0.15
C LEU A 36 1.16 3.93 0.98
N VAL A 37 0.71 2.68 0.99
CA VAL A 37 1.36 1.61 1.74
C VAL A 37 2.34 0.89 0.83
N GLY A 38 3.63 0.99 1.15
CA GLY A 38 4.72 0.42 0.37
C GLY A 38 4.92 -1.07 0.62
N VAL A 39 5.07 -1.83 -0.46
CA VAL A 39 5.48 -3.24 -0.48
C VAL A 39 6.75 -3.35 -1.32
N LEU A 40 7.78 -4.00 -0.79
CA LEU A 40 9.11 -4.00 -1.42
C LEU A 40 9.26 -5.18 -2.39
N SER A 41 9.59 -4.88 -3.66
CA SER A 41 9.80 -5.91 -4.70
C SER A 41 10.92 -6.90 -4.36
N LYS A 42 11.95 -6.47 -3.63
CA LYS A 42 13.09 -7.32 -3.21
C LYS A 42 12.68 -8.47 -2.28
N ASN A 43 11.49 -8.44 -1.69
CA ASN A 43 10.99 -9.51 -0.83
C ASN A 43 10.43 -10.71 -1.60
N TYR A 44 10.43 -10.64 -2.94
CA TYR A 44 9.92 -11.69 -3.81
C TYR A 44 11.04 -12.25 -4.70
N PRO A 45 11.03 -13.56 -4.98
CA PRO A 45 12.04 -14.20 -5.82
C PRO A 45 11.87 -13.87 -7.31
N ASP A 46 10.67 -13.47 -7.75
CA ASP A 46 10.36 -13.20 -9.14
C ASP A 46 9.21 -12.18 -9.30
N VAL A 47 9.02 -11.73 -10.54
CA VAL A 47 7.99 -10.72 -10.88
C VAL A 47 6.58 -11.28 -10.69
N ALA A 48 6.34 -12.55 -11.01
CA ALA A 48 4.99 -13.12 -11.00
C ALA A 48 4.44 -13.22 -9.57
N SER A 49 5.27 -13.68 -8.63
CA SER A 49 4.96 -13.74 -7.20
C SER A 49 4.75 -12.35 -6.61
N ALA A 50 5.60 -11.37 -6.95
CA ALA A 50 5.41 -9.98 -6.53
C ALA A 50 4.09 -9.39 -7.03
N VAL A 51 3.76 -9.57 -8.32
CA VAL A 51 2.52 -9.04 -8.91
C VAL A 51 1.28 -9.68 -8.28
N ALA A 52 1.31 -11.00 -8.05
CA ALA A 52 0.19 -11.70 -7.43
C ALA A 52 -0.05 -11.20 -6.00
N ASP A 53 1.02 -11.08 -5.19
CA ASP A 53 0.89 -10.69 -3.79
C ASP A 53 0.56 -9.20 -3.62
N MET A 54 1.20 -8.30 -4.39
CA MET A 54 0.91 -6.86 -4.35
C MET A 54 -0.51 -6.52 -4.82
N ARG A 55 -1.11 -7.32 -5.71
CA ARG A 55 -2.54 -7.19 -6.05
C ARG A 55 -3.42 -7.54 -4.87
N ASP A 56 -3.04 -8.54 -4.08
CA ASP A 56 -3.81 -8.95 -2.90
C ASP A 56 -3.70 -7.96 -1.73
N TYR A 57 -2.58 -7.22 -1.63
CA TYR A 57 -2.47 -6.07 -0.73
C TYR A 57 -3.44 -4.92 -1.09
N ALA A 58 -3.89 -4.85 -2.34
CA ALA A 58 -4.79 -3.80 -2.84
C ALA A 58 -6.27 -4.24 -2.88
N SER A 59 -6.58 -5.42 -2.33
CA SER A 59 -7.92 -6.02 -2.23
C SER A 59 -8.79 -5.39 -1.15
#